data_AF-A0A6G1YX10-F1
#
_entry.id   AF-A0A6G1YX10-F1
#
_cell.length_a   1.000
_cell.length_b   1.000
_cell.length_c   1.000
_cell.angle_alpha   90.00
_cell.angle_beta   90.00
_cell.angle_gamma   90.00
#
_symmetry.space_group_name_H-M   'P 1'
#
loop_
_entity.id
_entity.type
_entity.pdbx_description
1 polymer ?
#
loop_
_entity_poly.entity_id
_entity_poly.type
_entity_poly.pdbx_seq_one_letter_code
_entity_poly.pdbx_strand_id
1 'polypeptide(L)' 'MTIKNEAINFYGTLKGMIGIQNRLSMDNAFEGEKGTLGLIDPHAVLYGATEIGNNKNLAYEFTPKRNNIALVCDGSRVQN' A
#
# COMPACT_ATOMS: atom_id res chain seq x y z
N MET A 1 -14.61 14.05 31.23
CA MET A 1 -14.76 13.24 30.00
C MET A 1 -14.22 11.84 30.31
N THR A 2 -14.81 10.77 29.76
CA THR A 2 -14.34 9.39 30.01
C THR A 2 -13.43 8.92 28.86
N ILE A 3 -12.46 8.07 29.17
CA ILE A 3 -11.54 7.45 28.17
C ILE A 3 -12.33 6.80 27.02
N LYS A 4 -13.48 6.20 27.32
CA LYS A 4 -14.38 5.62 26.33
C LYS A 4 -14.81 6.65 25.27
N ASN A 5 -15.23 7.85 25.70
CA ASN A 5 -15.73 8.87 24.78
C ASN A 5 -14.59 9.51 23.98
N GLU A 6 -13.41 9.66 24.57
CA GLU A 6 -12.22 10.14 23.86
C GLU A 6 -11.77 9.15 22.79
N ALA A 7 -11.75 7.85 23.09
CA ALA A 7 -11.41 6.81 22.12
C ALA A 7 -12.39 6.78 20.94
N ILE A 8 -13.71 6.83 21.21
CA ILE A 8 -14.74 6.86 20.17
C ILE A 8 -14.56 8.09 19.27
N ASN A 9 -14.34 9.26 19.84
CA ASN A 9 -14.15 10.50 19.07
C ASN A 9 -12.86 10.47 18.24
N PHE A 10 -11.78 9.93 18.79
CA PHE A 10 -10.49 9.78 18.09
C PHE A 10 -10.64 8.91 16.83
N TYR A 11 -11.20 7.70 16.96
CA TYR A 11 -11.44 6.82 15.81
C TYR A 11 -12.48 7.37 14.83
N GLY A 12 -13.51 8.04 15.35
CA GLY A 12 -14.54 8.69 14.53
C GLY A 12 -14.01 9.85 13.67
N THR A 13 -12.99 10.57 14.15
CA THR A 13 -12.32 11.66 13.44
C THR A 13 -11.44 11.13 12.32
N LEU A 14 -10.64 10.09 12.59
CA LEU A 14 -9.67 9.54 11.64
C LEU A 14 -10.31 8.65 10.57
N LYS A 15 -11.57 8.21 10.76
CA LYS A 15 -12.30 7.27 9.88
C LYS A 15 -11.55 5.94 9.69
N GLY A 16 -10.80 5.52 10.70
CA GLY A 16 -9.93 4.34 10.66
C GLY A 16 -8.56 4.64 11.27
N MET A 17 -7.70 3.63 11.34
CA MET A 17 -6.34 3.78 11.88
C MET A 17 -5.24 3.54 10.84
N ILE A 18 -5.58 2.93 9.70
CA ILE A 18 -4.61 2.50 8.69
C ILE A 18 -4.80 3.34 7.44
N GLY A 19 -3.71 3.89 6.93
CA GLY A 19 -3.64 4.57 5.65
C GLY A 19 -2.55 3.96 4.77
N ILE A 20 -2.67 4.12 3.45
CA ILE A 20 -1.66 3.71 2.48
C ILE A 20 -0.88 4.95 2.07
N GLN A 21 0.45 4.87 2.13
CA GLN A 21 1.34 5.92 1.65
C GLN A 21 2.23 5.38 0.53
N ASN A 22 2.45 6.20 -0.49
CA ASN A 22 3.39 5.88 -1.56
C ASN A 22 4.82 5.89 -1.00
N ARG A 23 5.65 4.94 -1.44
CA ARG A 23 7.08 4.86 -1.06
C ARG A 23 8.00 5.63 -2.00
N LEU A 24 7.52 5.96 -3.20
CA LEU A 24 8.32 6.65 -4.21
C LEU A 24 8.47 8.12 -3.84
N SER A 25 9.67 8.67 -4.03
CA SER A 25 9.85 10.12 -4.01
C SER A 25 9.14 10.72 -5.22
N MET A 26 8.49 11.87 -5.00
CA MET A 26 7.84 12.66 -6.05
C MET A 26 8.69 13.87 -6.47
N ASP A 27 9.93 13.99 -6.00
CA ASP A 27 10.78 15.15 -6.26
C ASP A 27 11.06 15.35 -7.75
N ASN A 28 11.14 14.26 -8.53
CA ASN A 28 11.35 14.25 -9.97
C ASN A 28 10.10 13.80 -10.76
N ALA A 29 8.90 13.96 -10.19
CA ALA A 29 7.67 13.42 -10.75
C ALA A 29 7.43 13.79 -12.22
N PHE A 30 7.82 14.99 -12.63
CA PHE A 30 7.52 15.56 -13.95
C PHE A 30 8.69 15.55 -14.94
N GLU A 31 9.75 14.78 -14.70
CA GLU A 31 10.90 14.65 -15.61
C GLU A 31 10.65 13.72 -16.83
N GLY A 32 9.42 13.74 -17.36
CA GLY A 32 9.01 12.92 -18.50
C GLY A 32 9.09 11.41 -18.23
N GLU A 33 9.48 10.63 -19.24
CA GLU A 33 9.55 9.16 -19.16
C GLU A 33 10.52 8.63 -18.10
N LYS A 34 11.49 9.44 -17.68
CA LYS A 34 12.47 9.09 -16.63
C LYS A 34 12.07 9.57 -15.24
N GLY A 35 11.07 10.43 -15.13
CA GLY A 35 10.53 10.91 -13.85
C GLY A 35 9.66 9.85 -13.17
N THR A 36 9.37 10.03 -11.88
CA THR A 36 8.57 9.05 -11.12
C THR A 36 7.22 8.75 -11.78
N LEU A 37 6.52 9.74 -12.36
CA LEU A 37 5.25 9.49 -13.05
C LEU A 37 5.43 8.66 -14.33
N GLY A 38 6.51 8.90 -15.09
CA GLY A 38 6.83 8.11 -16.28
C GLY A 38 7.18 6.66 -15.93
N LEU A 39 7.79 6.42 -14.77
CA LEU A 39 8.17 5.07 -14.32
C LEU A 39 7.02 4.27 -13.69
N ILE A 40 5.95 4.93 -13.24
CA ILE A 40 4.71 4.27 -12.78
C ILE A 40 3.60 4.27 -13.84
N ASP A 41 3.88 4.81 -15.03
CA ASP A 41 3.00 4.75 -16.19
C ASP A 41 2.73 3.27 -16.58
N PRO A 42 1.52 2.94 -17.09
CA PRO A 42 1.20 1.58 -17.51
C PRO A 42 2.23 0.93 -18.44
N HIS A 43 2.87 1.68 -19.33
CA HIS A 43 3.91 1.14 -20.23
C HIS A 43 5.17 0.73 -19.45
N ALA A 44 5.62 1.53 -18.49
CA ALA A 44 6.79 1.23 -17.68
C ALA A 44 6.53 0.05 -16.73
N VAL A 45 5.34 -0.02 -16.13
CA VAL A 45 4.91 -1.11 -15.23
C VAL A 45 4.85 -2.45 -15.97
N LEU A 46 4.50 -2.46 -17.26
CA LEU A 46 4.44 -3.68 -18.07
C LEU A 46 5.78 -4.42 -18.13
N TYR A 47 6.90 -3.70 -18.16
CA TYR A 47 8.23 -4.33 -18.17
C TYR A 47 8.45 -5.15 -16.90
N GLY A 48 8.19 -4.57 -15.72
CA GLY A 48 8.29 -5.29 -14.44
C GLY A 48 7.31 -6.46 -14.33
N ALA A 49 6.08 -6.28 -14.83
CA ALA A 49 5.07 -7.35 -14.86
C ALA A 49 5.48 -8.51 -15.77
N THR A 50 6.10 -8.23 -16.91
CA THR A 50 6.60 -9.24 -17.86
C THR A 50 7.70 -10.08 -17.22
N GLU A 51 8.63 -9.45 -16.51
CA GLU A 51 9.69 -10.17 -15.77
C GLU A 51 9.14 -11.08 -14.67
N ILE A 52 8.15 -10.61 -13.91
CA ILE A 52 7.41 -11.47 -12.94
C ILE A 52 6.63 -12.58 -13.67
N GLY A 53 6.14 -12.30 -14.87
CA GLY A 53 5.58 -13.25 -15.81
C GLY A 53 6.50 -14.46 -16.01
N ASN A 54 7.75 -14.17 -16.37
CA ASN A 54 8.81 -15.13 -16.68
C ASN A 54 9.40 -15.81 -15.43
N ASN A 55 9.53 -15.08 -14.32
CA ASN A 55 10.05 -15.61 -13.05
C ASN A 55 9.20 -15.14 -11.86
N LYS A 56 8.38 -16.04 -11.33
CA LYS A 56 7.43 -15.74 -10.24
C LYS A 56 8.10 -15.33 -8.93
N ASN A 57 9.35 -15.70 -8.69
CA ASN A 57 10.06 -15.32 -7.47
C ASN A 57 10.35 -13.82 -7.41
N LEU A 58 10.45 -13.15 -8.58
CA LEU A 58 10.64 -11.69 -8.65
C LEU A 58 9.45 -10.92 -8.05
N ALA A 59 8.29 -11.55 -7.85
CA ALA A 59 7.18 -10.93 -7.12
C ALA A 59 7.58 -10.52 -5.69
N TYR A 60 8.48 -11.25 -5.03
CA TYR A 60 9.00 -10.89 -3.72
C TYR A 60 10.05 -9.77 -3.76
N GLU A 61 10.68 -9.51 -4.90
CA GLU A 61 11.67 -8.45 -5.04
C GLU A 61 11.05 -7.15 -5.55
N PHE A 62 10.13 -7.23 -6.51
CA PHE A 62 9.60 -6.06 -7.23
C PHE A 62 8.31 -5.50 -6.63
N THR A 63 7.70 -6.19 -5.66
CA THR A 63 6.39 -5.79 -5.12
C THR A 63 6.37 -5.76 -3.58
N PRO A 64 5.36 -5.10 -2.99
CA PRO A 64 5.15 -5.14 -1.54
C PRO A 64 4.90 -6.54 -0.96
N LYS A 65 4.73 -7.59 -1.79
CA LYS A 65 4.58 -8.99 -1.34
C LYS A 65 5.68 -9.42 -0.37
N ARG A 66 6.88 -8.84 -0.48
CA ARG A 66 8.00 -9.09 0.45
C ARG A 66 7.65 -8.86 1.92
N ASN A 67 6.80 -7.88 2.20
CA ASN A 67 6.58 -7.39 3.56
C ASN A 67 5.11 -7.10 3.91
N ASN A 68 4.18 -7.32 2.97
CA ASN A 68 2.75 -7.18 3.24
C ASN A 68 2.23 -8.44 3.91
N ILE A 69 1.58 -8.26 5.06
CA ILE A 69 0.89 -9.32 5.82
C ILE A 69 -0.60 -9.02 5.80
N ALA A 70 -1.42 -10.03 5.52
CA ALA A 70 -2.87 -9.91 5.57
C ALA A 70 -3.40 -10.32 6.95
N LEU A 71 -4.20 -9.46 7.57
CA LEU A 71 -5.02 -9.79 8.73
C LEU A 71 -6.40 -10.19 8.23
N VAL A 72 -6.71 -11.49 8.25
CA VAL A 72 -8.00 -12.04 7.80
C VAL A 72 -8.79 -12.51 9.01
N CYS A 73 -9.98 -11.96 9.20
CA CYS A 73 -10.90 -12.32 10.28
C CYS A 73 -12.32 -12.39 9.71
N ASP A 74 -13.03 -13.48 9.96
CA ASP A 74 -14.41 -13.69 9.53
C ASP A 74 -15.45 -13.09 10.49
N GLY A 75 -14.98 -12.51 11.61
CA GLY A 75 -15.83 -11.87 12.60
C GLY A 75 -16.58 -12.83 13.52
N SER A 76 -16.43 -14.16 13.37
CA SER A 76 -17.24 -15.15 14.08
C SER A 76 -17.07 -15.11 15.61
N ARG A 77 -15.91 -14.63 16.10
CA ARG A 77 -15.56 -14.56 17.53
C ARG A 77 -14.69 -13.34 17.87
N VAL A 78 -15.08 -12.13 17.44
CA VAL A 78 -14.44 -10.90 17.91
C VAL A 78 -14.71 -10.71 19.40
N GLN A 79 -13.70 -10.28 20.16
CA GLN A 79 -13.81 -10.10 21.61
C GLN A 79 -14.88 -9.05 21.95
N ASN A 80 -15.77 -9.40 22.89
CA ASN A 80 -16.79 -8.52 23.48
C ASN A 80 -16.25 -7.80 24.71
#